data_AF-A0A3A2ZKU4-F1
#
_entry.id   AF-A0A3A2ZKU4-F1
#
_cell.length_a   1.000
_cell.length_b   1.000
_cell.length_c   1.000
_cell.angle_alpha   90.00
_cell.angle_beta   90.00
_cell.angle_gamma   90.00
#
_symmetry.space_group_name_H-M   'P 1'
#
loop_
_entity.id
_entity.type
_entity.pdbx_description
1 polymer ?
#
loop_
_entity_poly.entity_id
_entity_poly.type
_entity_poly.pdbx_seq_one_letter_code
_entity_poly.pdbx_strand_id
1 'polypeptide(L)'
;MEPDQPMHDPWISAPVEVILAVFCHLPTFSEALNFATTCHRHYRIWIENTALIYTYIAPKSIPCIRHARDLLAAQGGAPVESGLITAWDIRRLIRNWRIVQKSLARFNQDITPGVKSKPSQLCSFPWAKKEVF
;
A
#
# COMPACT_ATOMS: atom_id res chain seq x y z
N MET A 1 5.90 -24.87 -42.38
CA MET A 1 5.11 -23.73 -41.88
C MET A 1 4.18 -24.32 -40.83
N GLU A 2 4.64 -24.36 -39.58
CA GLU A 2 3.83 -24.88 -38.47
C GLU A 2 2.75 -23.85 -38.15
N PRO A 3 1.47 -24.25 -38.01
CA PRO A 3 0.42 -23.32 -37.61
C PRO A 3 0.68 -22.88 -36.17
N ASP A 4 0.77 -21.56 -35.99
CA ASP A 4 0.87 -20.86 -34.72
C ASP A 4 -0.27 -21.34 -33.80
N GLN A 5 0.04 -22.18 -32.81
CA GLN A 5 -0.98 -22.70 -31.88
C GLN A 5 -1.52 -21.53 -31.06
N PRO A 6 -2.85 -21.40 -30.90
CA PRO A 6 -3.42 -20.32 -30.11
C PRO A 6 -2.89 -20.42 -28.68
N MET A 7 -2.17 -19.37 -28.26
CA MET A 7 -1.59 -19.26 -26.93
C MET A 7 -2.73 -19.30 -25.90
N HIS A 8 -2.93 -20.47 -25.31
CA HIS A 8 -3.99 -20.71 -24.35
C HIS A 8 -3.62 -19.97 -23.07
N ASP A 9 -4.27 -18.84 -22.80
CA ASP A 9 -4.04 -18.08 -21.58
C ASP A 9 -4.55 -18.91 -20.37
N PRO A 10 -3.65 -19.44 -19.51
CA PRO A 10 -4.05 -20.29 -18.39
C PRO A 10 -4.90 -19.52 -17.35
N TRP A 11 -4.86 -18.18 -17.37
CA TRP A 11 -5.61 -17.34 -16.45
C TRP A 11 -7.09 -17.24 -16.80
N ILE A 12 -7.47 -17.50 -18.06
CA ILE A 12 -8.88 -17.44 -18.47
C ILE A 12 -9.67 -18.59 -17.82
N SER A 13 -9.09 -19.78 -17.70
CA SER A 13 -9.73 -20.98 -17.14
C SER A 13 -9.41 -21.24 -15.68
N ALA A 14 -8.45 -20.52 -15.08
CA ALA A 14 -8.07 -20.74 -13.68
C ALA A 14 -9.26 -20.50 -12.73
N PRO A 15 -9.44 -21.28 -11.65
CA PRO A 15 -10.46 -21.00 -10.63
C PRO A 15 -10.30 -19.62 -9.98
N VAL A 16 -11.40 -19.04 -9.47
CA VAL A 16 -11.38 -17.70 -8.85
C VAL A 16 -10.49 -17.66 -7.61
N GLU A 17 -10.46 -18.76 -6.87
CA GLU A 17 -9.66 -18.98 -5.67
C GLU A 17 -8.16 -18.89 -5.97
N VAL A 18 -7.74 -19.39 -7.14
CA VAL A 18 -6.34 -19.34 -7.59
C VAL A 18 -5.94 -17.90 -7.91
N ILE A 19 -6.78 -17.18 -8.65
CA ILE A 19 -6.52 -15.76 -8.98
C ILE A 19 -6.51 -14.91 -7.71
N LEU A 20 -7.43 -15.16 -6.79
CA LEU A 20 -7.49 -14.48 -5.50
C LEU A 20 -6.27 -14.79 -4.63
N ALA A 21 -5.81 -16.04 -4.62
CA ALA A 21 -4.57 -16.41 -3.95
C ALA A 21 -3.38 -15.65 -4.51
N VAL A 22 -3.28 -15.49 -5.84
CA VAL A 22 -2.26 -14.65 -6.47
C VAL A 22 -2.34 -13.22 -5.94
N PHE A 23 -3.52 -12.60 -5.96
CA PHE A 23 -3.70 -11.24 -5.40
C PHE A 23 -3.18 -11.13 -3.96
N CYS A 24 -3.54 -12.06 -3.07
CA CYS A 24 -3.15 -12.03 -1.67
C CYS A 24 -1.65 -12.26 -1.42
N HIS A 25 -0.94 -12.85 -2.38
CA HIS A 25 0.51 -13.05 -2.33
C HIS A 25 1.32 -11.88 -2.89
N LEU A 26 0.68 -10.96 -3.63
CA LEU A 26 1.39 -9.80 -4.16
C LEU A 26 1.90 -8.90 -3.02
N PRO A 27 3.14 -8.39 -3.11
CA PRO A 27 3.77 -7.61 -2.05
C PRO A 27 3.22 -6.18 -1.98
N THR A 28 2.72 -5.62 -3.09
CA THR A 28 2.27 -4.23 -3.15
C THR A 28 0.92 -4.05 -3.83
N PHE A 29 0.20 -3.00 -3.44
CA PHE A 29 -1.05 -2.62 -4.10
C PHE A 29 -0.87 -2.17 -5.55
N SER A 30 0.32 -1.69 -5.92
CA SER A 30 0.61 -1.33 -7.32
C SER A 30 0.70 -2.58 -8.19
N GLU A 31 1.35 -3.64 -7.72
CA GLU A 31 1.40 -4.93 -8.43
C GLU A 31 0.02 -5.57 -8.52
N ALA A 32 -0.76 -5.53 -7.44
CA ALA A 32 -2.12 -6.01 -7.47
C ALA A 32 -2.99 -5.23 -8.46
N LEU A 33 -2.87 -3.90 -8.51
CA LEU A 33 -3.59 -3.12 -9.51
C LEU A 33 -3.15 -3.46 -10.93
N ASN A 34 -1.85 -3.64 -11.17
CA ASN A 34 -1.33 -4.05 -12.48
C ASN A 34 -1.90 -5.41 -12.90
N PHE A 35 -1.94 -6.38 -11.99
CA PHE A 35 -2.54 -7.70 -12.23
C PHE A 35 -4.05 -7.59 -12.50
N ALA A 36 -4.76 -6.75 -11.77
CA ALA A 36 -6.19 -6.49 -12.00
C ALA A 36 -6.45 -5.89 -13.39
N THR A 37 -5.53 -5.09 -13.93
CA THR A 37 -5.69 -4.44 -15.24
C THR A 37 -5.36 -5.32 -16.43
N THR A 38 -4.81 -6.53 -16.23
CA THR A 38 -4.46 -7.40 -17.37
C THR A 38 -5.68 -7.97 -18.07
N CYS A 39 -6.79 -8.22 -17.36
CA CYS A 39 -8.04 -8.64 -17.97
C CYS A 39 -9.28 -8.24 -17.14
N HIS A 40 -10.45 -8.15 -17.80
CA HIS A 40 -11.71 -7.80 -17.14
C HIS A 40 -12.10 -8.76 -16.00
N ARG A 41 -11.75 -10.04 -16.12
CA ARG A 41 -12.02 -11.05 -15.09
C ARG A 41 -11.23 -10.76 -13.80
N HIS A 42 -9.94 -10.47 -13.91
CA HIS A 42 -9.12 -10.10 -12.76
C HIS A 42 -9.61 -8.81 -12.11
N TYR A 43 -10.01 -7.82 -12.93
CA TYR A 43 -10.57 -6.57 -12.43
C TYR A 43 -11.85 -6.79 -11.62
N ARG A 44 -12.74 -7.69 -12.07
CA ARG A 44 -13.95 -8.05 -11.32
C ARG A 44 -13.61 -8.74 -10.00
N ILE A 45 -12.73 -9.74 -10.03
CA ILE A 45 -12.28 -10.45 -8.82
C ILE A 45 -11.67 -9.47 -7.81
N TRP A 46 -10.87 -8.52 -8.28
CA TRP A 46 -10.32 -7.44 -7.47
C TRP A 46 -11.41 -6.60 -6.77
N ILE A 47 -12.44 -6.15 -7.50
CA ILE A 47 -13.53 -5.36 -6.91
C ILE A 47 -14.33 -6.20 -5.91
N GLU A 48 -14.73 -7.41 -6.29
CA GLU A 48 -15.59 -8.29 -5.49
C GLU A 48 -14.88 -8.75 -4.19
N ASN A 49 -13.54 -8.83 -4.19
CA ASN A 49 -12.73 -9.31 -3.06
C ASN A 49 -11.81 -8.25 -2.46
N THR A 50 -12.07 -6.97 -2.70
CA THR A 50 -11.19 -5.85 -2.29
C THR A 50 -10.81 -5.88 -0.81
N ALA A 51 -11.77 -6.13 0.09
CA ALA A 51 -11.52 -6.12 1.53
C ALA A 51 -10.56 -7.23 1.96
N LEU A 52 -10.71 -8.43 1.38
CA LEU A 52 -9.81 -9.55 1.65
C LEU A 52 -8.40 -9.23 1.13
N ILE A 53 -8.30 -8.82 -0.13
CA ILE A 53 -7.02 -8.48 -0.76
C ILE A 53 -6.31 -7.37 0.03
N TYR A 54 -7.06 -6.36 0.48
CA TYR A 54 -6.53 -5.30 1.36
C TYR A 54 -5.90 -5.87 2.63
N THR A 55 -6.59 -6.78 3.31
CA THR A 55 -6.15 -7.38 4.57
C THR A 55 -4.80 -8.09 4.43
N TYR A 56 -4.52 -8.70 3.27
CA TYR A 56 -3.27 -9.41 3.01
C TYR A 56 -2.14 -8.50 2.51
N ILE A 57 -2.44 -7.49 1.68
CA ILE A 57 -1.43 -6.64 1.05
C ILE A 57 -1.06 -5.44 1.93
N ALA A 58 -2.03 -4.84 2.63
CA ALA A 58 -1.80 -3.59 3.35
C ALA A 58 -0.70 -3.68 4.42
N PRO A 59 -0.64 -4.74 5.26
CA PRO A 59 0.42 -4.86 6.28
C PRO A 59 1.82 -4.96 5.68
N LYS A 60 1.94 -5.48 4.46
CA LYS A 60 3.22 -5.64 3.75
C LYS A 60 3.65 -4.37 3.00
N SER A 61 2.69 -3.58 2.53
CA SER A 61 2.94 -2.51 1.55
C SER A 61 2.87 -1.10 2.12
N ILE A 62 2.15 -0.88 3.23
CA ILE A 62 1.95 0.45 3.82
C ILE A 62 2.43 0.43 5.29
N PRO A 63 3.63 0.96 5.56
CA PRO A 63 4.05 1.28 6.92
C PRO A 63 3.02 2.19 7.59
N CYS A 64 2.75 1.95 8.87
CA CYS A 64 1.80 2.74 9.65
C CYS A 64 0.38 2.78 9.02
N ILE A 65 -0.13 1.62 8.61
CA ILE A 65 -1.46 1.43 7.97
C ILE A 65 -2.60 2.21 8.66
N ARG A 66 -2.58 2.30 10.00
CA ARG A 66 -3.56 3.05 10.78
C ARG A 66 -3.58 4.53 10.39
N HIS A 67 -2.42 5.19 10.36
CA HIS A 67 -2.32 6.59 9.95
C HIS A 67 -2.69 6.81 8.48
N ALA A 68 -2.38 5.85 7.61
CA ALA A 68 -2.81 5.91 6.21
C ALA A 68 -4.35 5.86 6.10
N ARG A 69 -5.01 5.06 6.94
CA ARG A 69 -6.47 4.98 7.06
C ARG A 69 -7.08 6.23 7.68
N ASP A 70 -6.46 6.81 8.71
CA ASP A 70 -6.88 8.09 9.30
C ASP A 70 -6.86 9.21 8.24
N LEU A 71 -5.77 9.30 7.46
CA LEU A 71 -5.63 10.25 6.36
C LEU A 71 -6.70 10.03 5.28
N LEU A 72 -6.97 8.77 4.93
CA LEU A 72 -8.02 8.43 3.96
C LEU A 72 -9.40 8.87 4.46
N ALA A 73 -9.73 8.62 5.73
CA ALA A 73 -10.99 9.02 6.34
C ALA A 73 -11.14 10.56 6.34
N ALA A 74 -10.07 11.30 6.66
CA ALA A 74 -10.05 12.76 6.58
C ALA A 74 -10.29 13.30 5.14
N GLN A 75 -10.08 12.49 4.11
CA GLN A 75 -10.34 12.82 2.70
C GLN A 75 -11.74 12.37 2.23
N GLY A 76 -12.61 11.98 3.15
CA GLY A 76 -13.96 11.47 2.85
C GLY A 76 -14.00 10.01 2.39
N GLY A 77 -12.96 9.22 2.69
CA GLY A 77 -12.99 7.77 2.55
C GLY A 77 -13.65 7.09 3.75
N ALA A 78 -13.76 5.77 3.71
CA ALA A 78 -14.38 5.00 4.79
C ALA A 78 -13.60 5.14 6.12
N PRO A 79 -14.29 5.32 7.26
CA PRO A 79 -13.65 5.42 8.57
C PRO A 79 -12.96 4.10 8.94
N VAL A 80 -11.91 4.20 9.75
CA VAL A 80 -11.02 3.07 10.07
C VAL A 80 -11.81 1.90 10.67
N GLU A 81 -12.75 2.23 11.56
CA GLU A 81 -13.59 1.35 12.36
C GLU A 81 -14.59 0.55 11.53
N SER A 82 -14.96 1.05 10.35
CA SER A 82 -15.96 0.37 9.52
C SER A 82 -15.49 -0.98 9.00
N GLY A 83 -14.18 -1.22 8.95
CA GLY A 83 -13.59 -2.38 8.24
C GLY A 83 -13.87 -2.38 6.72
N LEU A 84 -14.69 -1.45 6.24
CA LEU A 84 -15.04 -1.30 4.84
C LEU A 84 -13.90 -0.58 4.12
N ILE A 85 -13.53 -1.14 2.98
CA ILE A 85 -12.59 -0.53 2.06
C ILE A 85 -12.99 -0.86 0.63
N THR A 86 -13.09 0.17 -0.20
CA THR A 86 -13.45 0.04 -1.61
C THR A 86 -12.21 0.01 -2.49
N ALA A 87 -12.34 -0.47 -3.73
CA ALA A 87 -11.26 -0.42 -4.71
C ALA A 87 -10.78 1.03 -4.94
N TRP A 88 -11.68 2.00 -4.80
CA TRP A 88 -11.37 3.42 -4.92
C TRP A 88 -10.57 3.96 -3.73
N ASP A 89 -10.90 3.52 -2.51
CA ASP A 89 -10.10 3.79 -1.31
C ASP A 89 -8.66 3.27 -1.47
N ILE A 90 -8.50 2.04 -1.98
CA ILE A 90 -7.15 1.50 -2.25
C ILE A 90 -6.40 2.37 -3.26
N ARG A 91 -7.05 2.82 -4.34
CA ARG A 91 -6.43 3.74 -5.32
C ARG A 91 -5.96 5.04 -4.65
N ARG A 92 -6.76 5.61 -3.74
CA ARG A 92 -6.39 6.78 -2.95
C ARG A 92 -5.21 6.50 -2.03
N LEU A 93 -5.19 5.36 -1.33
CA LEU A 93 -4.06 4.95 -0.51
C LEU A 93 -2.77 4.82 -1.32
N ILE A 94 -2.81 4.18 -2.50
CA ILE A 94 -1.66 4.10 -3.41
C ILE A 94 -1.17 5.51 -3.79
N ARG A 95 -2.09 6.41 -4.15
CA ARG A 95 -1.74 7.79 -4.51
C ARG A 95 -1.12 8.54 -3.33
N ASN A 96 -1.72 8.47 -2.15
CA ASN A 96 -1.23 9.12 -0.94
C ASN A 96 0.16 8.58 -0.57
N TRP A 97 0.35 7.26 -0.64
CA TRP A 97 1.65 6.62 -0.40
C TRP A 97 2.74 7.13 -1.36
N ARG A 98 2.43 7.25 -2.65
CA ARG A 98 3.37 7.82 -3.65
C ARG A 98 3.74 9.27 -3.34
N ILE A 99 2.80 10.08 -2.84
CA ILE A 99 3.06 11.46 -2.43
C ILE A 99 4.00 11.47 -1.22
N VAL A 100 3.71 10.66 -0.20
CA VAL A 100 4.55 10.54 1.01
C VAL A 100 5.98 10.11 0.64
N GLN A 101 6.14 9.10 -0.22
CA GLN A 101 7.44 8.63 -0.68
C GLN A 101 8.25 9.74 -1.38
N LYS A 102 7.59 10.54 -2.24
CA LYS A 102 8.23 11.69 -2.90
C LYS A 102 8.64 12.76 -1.89
N SER A 103 7.78 13.07 -0.92
CA SER A 103 8.07 14.05 0.13
C SER A 103 9.22 13.59 1.02
N LEU A 104 9.25 12.30 1.39
CA LEU A 104 10.33 11.71 2.17
C LEU A 104 11.66 11.72 1.42
N ALA A 105 11.64 11.42 0.11
CA ALA A 105 12.83 11.51 -0.74
C ALA A 105 13.40 12.94 -0.78
N ARG A 106 12.53 13.96 -0.95
CA ARG A 106 12.94 15.37 -0.93
C ARG A 106 13.49 15.78 0.44
N PHE A 107 12.78 15.45 1.51
CA PHE A 107 13.24 15.71 2.87
C PHE A 107 14.63 15.11 3.13
N ASN A 108 14.85 13.86 2.70
CA ASN A 108 16.14 13.20 2.85
C ASN A 108 17.26 13.83 2.00
N GLN A 109 16.93 14.41 0.85
CA GLN A 109 17.88 15.14 0.02
C GLN A 109 18.23 16.50 0.60
N ASP A 110 17.24 17.23 1.13
CA ASP A 110 17.41 18.62 1.54
C ASP A 110 17.94 18.77 2.98
N ILE A 111 17.50 17.90 3.90
CA ILE A 111 17.74 18.06 5.35
C ILE A 111 18.84 17.15 5.87
N THR A 112 18.85 15.87 5.47
CA THR A 112 19.79 14.87 5.99
C THR A 112 21.27 15.22 5.76
N PRO A 113 21.69 15.88 4.66
CA PRO A 113 23.08 16.32 4.51
C PRO A 113 23.50 17.34 5.58
N GLY A 114 22.59 18.21 6.03
CA GLY A 114 22.86 19.21 7.07
C GLY A 114 22.89 18.64 8.49
N VAL A 115 22.30 17.46 8.71
CA VAL A 115 22.26 16.79 10.02
C VAL A 115 23.50 15.92 10.27
N LYS A 116 24.16 15.43 9.21
CA LYS A 116 25.37 14.58 9.33
C LYS A 116 26.66 15.32 9.73
N SER A 117 26.63 16.62 9.98
CA SER A 117 27.82 17.44 10.27
C SER A 117 27.97 17.89 11.73
N LYS A 118 27.12 17.46 12.68
CA LYS A 118 27.35 17.74 14.10
C LYS A 118 27.28 16.47 14.95
N PRO A 119 28.43 15.93 15.42
CA PRO A 119 28.39 15.01 16.55
C PRO A 119 27.74 15.75 17.72
N SER A 120 26.57 15.24 18.11
CA SER A 120 25.84 15.44 19.36
C SER A 120 26.50 16.37 20.38
N GLN A 121 26.07 17.64 20.37
CA GLN A 121 26.14 18.53 21.54
C GLN A 121 24.78 19.10 21.95
N LEU A 122 23.68 18.65 21.36
CA LEU A 122 22.34 19.17 21.66
C LEU A 122 21.36 18.04 21.91
N CYS A 123 21.36 17.53 23.14
CA CYS A 123 20.20 16.96 23.83
C CYS A 123 20.45 16.95 25.36
N SER A 124 20.87 18.07 25.94
CA SER A 124 20.65 18.33 27.38
C SER A 124 19.24 18.87 27.52
N PHE A 125 18.24 17.99 27.48
CA PHE A 125 16.85 18.38 27.73
C PHE A 125 16.61 18.54 29.25
N PRO A 126 16.21 19.72 29.76
CA PRO A 126 16.09 19.97 31.20
C PRO A 126 14.93 19.25 31.90
N TRP A 127 14.06 18.55 31.17
CA TRP A 127 12.82 18.01 31.69
C TRP A 127 12.84 16.49 31.99
N ALA A 128 13.96 15.80 31.74
CA ALA A 128 14.13 14.38 32.08
C ALA A 128 14.53 14.12 33.55
N LYS A 129 14.18 15.03 34.46
CA LYS A 129 14.23 14.79 35.90
C LYS A 129 12.91 15.19 36.53
N LYS A 130 12.02 14.21 36.65
CA LYS A 130 11.05 14.07 37.75
C LYS A 130 10.46 12.66 37.66
N GLU A 131 11.21 11.72 38.23
CA GLU A 131 10.62 10.60 38.95
C GLU A 131 10.17 11.07 40.35
N VAL A 132 9.36 10.24 40.99
CA VAL A 132 8.72 10.36 42.32
C VAL A 132 7.31 10.97 42.26
N PHE A 133 6.29 10.12 42.07
CA PHE A 133 5.58 9.45 43.16
C PHE A 133 5.04 8.09 42.70
#